data_AF-A0A2D6MXJ2-F1
#
_entry.id   AF-A0A2D6MXJ2-F1
#
_cell.length_a   1.000
_cell.length_b   1.000
_cell.length_c   1.000
_cell.angle_alpha   90.00
_cell.angle_beta   90.00
_cell.angle_gamma   90.00
#
_symmetry.space_group_name_H-M   'P 1'
#
loop_
_entity.id
_entity.type
_entity.pdbx_description
1 polymer ?
#
loop_
_entity_poly.entity_id
_entity_poly.type
_entity_poly.pdbx_seq_one_letter_code
_entity_poly.pdbx_strand_id
1 'polypeptide(L)'
;MERTDAYQKGLVDAKTGEFDASSGAGVRLYSAASSLRGNAKAEKRAGERADDAADAKRAATQAVRNDDGTLLAGFGSMGGEEMLSYMMISETLAEDGGEDWSAWQQRIGDHLRVSQNSDGSWSGHHCITSIPFVTAAAVMTLGASATPSDERRAKSDSGDAPALARHSH
;
A
#
# COMPACT_ATOMS: atom_id res chain seq x y z
N MET A 1 -20.89 5.00 9.52
CA MET A 1 -19.70 4.18 9.20
C MET A 1 -20.09 2.91 8.48
N GLU A 2 -21.05 2.13 8.97
CA GLU A 2 -21.45 0.85 8.36
C GLU A 2 -21.67 0.86 6.83
N ARG A 3 -22.41 1.83 6.27
CA ARG A 3 -22.60 1.94 4.81
C ARG A 3 -21.29 2.20 4.05
N THR A 4 -20.38 2.98 4.65
CA THR A 4 -19.06 3.24 4.09
C THR A 4 -18.21 1.98 4.13
N ASP A 5 -18.24 1.25 5.24
CA ASP A 5 -17.48 -0.01 5.38
C ASP A 5 -17.97 -1.05 4.36
N ALA A 6 -19.29 -1.17 4.18
CA ALA A 6 -19.88 -2.02 3.14
C ALA A 6 -19.45 -1.61 1.72
N TYR A 7 -19.41 -0.30 1.43
CA TYR A 7 -18.92 0.20 0.15
C TYR A 7 -17.44 -0.18 -0.07
N GLN A 8 -16.57 0.06 0.92
CA GLN A 8 -15.13 -0.24 0.81
C GLN A 8 -14.84 -1.74 0.67
N LYS A 9 -15.63 -2.58 1.34
CA LYS A 9 -15.60 -4.05 1.18
C LYS A 9 -15.95 -4.46 -0.25
N GLY A 10 -17.00 -3.89 -0.82
CA GLY A 10 -17.50 -4.24 -2.15
C GLY A 10 -16.57 -3.85 -3.31
N LEU A 11 -15.54 -3.04 -3.06
CA LEU A 11 -14.59 -2.63 -4.11
C LEU A 11 -13.60 -3.73 -4.50
N VAL A 12 -13.49 -4.81 -3.73
CA VAL A 12 -12.62 -5.96 -4.03
C VAL A 12 -13.40 -7.26 -3.89
N ASP A 13 -13.28 -8.13 -4.89
CA ASP A 13 -13.74 -9.51 -4.75
C ASP A 13 -12.75 -10.28 -3.87
N ALA A 14 -13.20 -10.74 -2.70
CA ALA A 14 -12.34 -11.39 -1.72
C ALA A 14 -11.74 -12.74 -2.20
N LYS A 15 -12.30 -13.35 -3.25
CA LYS A 15 -11.85 -14.64 -3.79
C LYS A 15 -10.87 -14.46 -4.94
N THR A 16 -11.08 -13.46 -5.80
CA THR A 16 -10.26 -13.25 -6.99
C THR A 16 -9.25 -12.11 -6.83
N GLY A 17 -9.43 -11.22 -5.87
CA GLY A 17 -8.65 -9.99 -5.72
C GLY A 17 -8.94 -8.94 -6.81
N GLU A 18 -10.00 -9.15 -7.60
CA GLU A 18 -10.39 -8.20 -8.65
C GLU A 18 -11.00 -6.94 -8.02
N PHE A 19 -10.54 -5.77 -8.48
CA PHE A 19 -11.07 -4.48 -8.01
C PHE A 19 -12.16 -3.97 -8.94
N ASP A 20 -13.27 -3.51 -8.36
CA ASP A 20 -14.32 -2.81 -9.11
C ASP A 20 -13.83 -1.43 -9.56
N ALA A 21 -13.42 -1.32 -10.81
CA ALA A 21 -12.98 -0.06 -11.43
C ALA A 21 -14.13 0.73 -12.07
N SER A 22 -15.37 0.20 -12.10
CA SER A 22 -16.52 0.82 -12.78
C SER A 22 -16.88 2.19 -12.20
N SER A 23 -16.67 2.37 -10.90
CA SER A 23 -16.96 3.60 -10.16
C SER A 23 -15.75 4.54 -10.03
N GLY A 24 -14.55 4.08 -10.38
CA GLY A 24 -13.27 4.80 -10.23
C GLY A 24 -12.75 5.42 -11.53
N ALA A 25 -13.66 5.85 -12.43
CA ALA A 25 -13.33 6.30 -13.78
C ALA A 25 -12.50 5.28 -14.60
N GLY A 26 -12.62 3.97 -14.29
CA GLY A 26 -11.86 2.89 -14.92
C GLY A 26 -10.51 2.58 -14.26
N VAL A 27 -10.18 3.21 -13.13
CA VAL A 27 -8.87 3.04 -12.49
C VAL A 27 -8.93 2.11 -11.29
N ARG A 28 -8.24 0.97 -11.43
CA ARG A 28 -8.07 -0.02 -10.36
C ARG A 28 -7.32 0.53 -9.15
N LEU A 29 -6.40 1.49 -9.33
CA LEU A 29 -5.61 2.08 -8.24
C LEU A 29 -6.45 2.71 -7.14
N TYR A 30 -7.53 3.43 -7.48
CA TYR A 30 -8.39 4.08 -6.49
C TYR A 30 -9.19 3.10 -5.68
N SER A 31 -9.77 2.12 -6.38
CA SER A 31 -10.51 1.03 -5.74
C SER A 31 -9.58 0.21 -4.85
N ALA A 32 -8.35 -0.05 -5.29
CA ALA A 32 -7.34 -0.71 -4.49
C ALA A 32 -6.98 0.06 -3.22
N ALA A 33 -6.63 1.35 -3.35
CA ALA A 33 -6.22 2.17 -2.21
C ALA A 33 -7.36 2.39 -1.21
N SER A 34 -8.57 2.65 -1.72
CA SER A 34 -9.76 2.86 -0.90
C SER A 34 -10.16 1.57 -0.18
N SER A 35 -10.24 0.46 -0.91
CA SER A 35 -10.57 -0.85 -0.36
C SER A 35 -9.56 -1.26 0.71
N LEU A 36 -8.26 -1.20 0.41
CA LEU A 36 -7.21 -1.58 1.34
C LEU A 36 -7.27 -0.77 2.64
N ARG A 37 -7.25 0.56 2.54
CA ARG A 37 -7.24 1.44 3.72
C ARG A 37 -8.56 1.42 4.48
N GLY A 38 -9.68 1.35 3.76
CA GLY A 38 -11.02 1.25 4.32
C GLY A 38 -11.20 -0.03 5.13
N ASN A 39 -10.84 -1.17 4.55
CA ASN A 39 -10.95 -2.47 5.20
C ASN A 39 -9.98 -2.62 6.38
N ALA A 40 -8.75 -2.12 6.27
CA ALA A 40 -7.83 -2.08 7.42
C ALA A 40 -8.39 -1.25 8.59
N LYS A 41 -9.06 -0.13 8.31
CA LYS A 41 -9.72 0.67 9.35
C LYS A 41 -10.99 0.03 9.90
N ALA A 42 -11.74 -0.68 9.07
CA ALA A 42 -12.94 -1.42 9.50
C ALA A 42 -12.56 -2.61 10.38
N GLU A 43 -11.54 -3.40 10.00
CA GLU A 43 -10.98 -4.50 10.79
C GLU A 43 -10.66 -4.05 12.22
N LYS A 44 -9.93 -2.93 12.38
CA LYS A 44 -9.57 -2.36 13.69
C LYS A 44 -10.77 -1.94 14.54
N ARG A 45 -11.96 -1.72 13.95
CA ARG A 45 -13.18 -1.29 14.64
C ARG A 45 -14.19 -2.41 14.86
N ALA A 46 -14.14 -3.47 14.07
CA ALA A 46 -15.28 -4.35 13.84
C ALA A 46 -15.51 -5.43 14.92
N GLY A 47 -14.61 -5.61 15.89
CA GLY A 47 -14.76 -6.63 16.94
C GLY A 47 -15.06 -8.01 16.34
N GLU A 48 -16.21 -8.61 16.68
CA GLU A 48 -16.65 -9.93 16.17
C GLU A 48 -16.95 -9.97 14.66
N ARG A 49 -17.08 -8.83 13.97
CA ARG A 49 -17.26 -8.74 12.51
C ARG A 49 -15.96 -8.44 11.75
N ALA A 50 -14.81 -8.65 12.40
CA ALA A 50 -13.50 -8.39 11.83
C ALA A 50 -13.18 -9.31 10.64
N ASP A 51 -13.71 -10.54 10.63
CA ASP A 51 -13.35 -11.57 9.65
C ASP A 51 -13.57 -11.11 8.20
N ASP A 52 -14.76 -10.59 7.87
CA ASP A 52 -15.06 -10.09 6.52
C ASP A 52 -14.15 -8.91 6.10
N ALA A 53 -13.83 -8.02 7.05
CA ALA A 53 -12.97 -6.87 6.78
C ALA A 53 -11.50 -7.32 6.60
N ALA A 54 -11.07 -8.30 7.39
CA ALA A 54 -9.76 -8.91 7.29
C ALA A 54 -9.61 -9.68 5.96
N ASP A 55 -10.63 -10.41 5.52
CA ASP A 55 -10.66 -11.08 4.22
C ASP A 55 -10.53 -10.08 3.07
N ALA A 56 -11.35 -9.02 3.07
CA ALA A 56 -11.29 -7.99 2.04
C ALA A 56 -9.93 -7.25 2.04
N LYS A 57 -9.37 -6.94 3.22
CA LYS A 57 -8.03 -6.35 3.35
C LYS A 57 -6.95 -7.28 2.80
N ARG A 58 -7.00 -8.57 3.13
CA ARG A 58 -6.05 -9.58 2.61
C ARG A 58 -6.12 -9.67 1.09
N ALA A 59 -7.32 -9.74 0.53
CA ALA A 59 -7.52 -9.78 -0.92
C ALA A 59 -6.97 -8.51 -1.60
N ALA A 60 -7.26 -7.33 -1.04
CA ALA A 60 -6.73 -6.07 -1.56
C ALA A 60 -5.20 -6.00 -1.49
N THR A 61 -4.61 -6.49 -0.39
CA THR A 61 -3.15 -6.56 -0.21
C THR A 61 -2.50 -7.47 -1.26
N GLN A 62 -3.05 -8.67 -1.47
CA GLN A 62 -2.56 -9.61 -2.48
C GLN A 62 -2.69 -9.05 -3.89
N ALA A 63 -3.79 -8.35 -4.20
CA ALA A 63 -4.00 -7.73 -5.49
C ALA A 63 -2.99 -6.60 -5.77
N VAL A 64 -2.66 -5.80 -4.74
CA VAL A 64 -1.59 -4.78 -4.83
C VAL A 64 -0.22 -5.44 -5.02
N ARG A 65 0.07 -6.50 -4.26
CA ARG A 65 1.33 -7.25 -4.32
C ARG A 65 1.58 -7.87 -5.70
N ASN A 66 0.56 -8.52 -6.24
CA ASN A 66 0.62 -9.30 -7.48
C ASN A 66 0.37 -8.44 -8.74
N ASP A 67 0.20 -7.13 -8.57
CA ASP A 67 0.04 -6.21 -9.68
C ASP A 67 1.25 -6.23 -10.62
N ASP A 68 0.98 -6.30 -11.91
CA ASP A 68 1.92 -6.37 -13.03
C ASP A 68 2.50 -5.00 -13.44
N GLY A 69 2.27 -3.97 -12.63
CA GLY A 69 2.66 -2.58 -12.88
C GLY A 69 1.50 -1.71 -13.35
N THR A 70 0.33 -2.29 -13.65
CA THR A 70 -0.84 -1.51 -14.10
C THR A 70 -1.41 -0.61 -13.01
N LEU A 71 -1.32 -1.00 -11.72
CA LEU A 71 -1.73 -0.11 -10.62
C LEU A 71 -0.84 1.13 -10.52
N LEU A 72 0.49 0.99 -10.65
CA LEU A 72 1.42 2.12 -10.61
C LEU A 72 1.42 2.94 -11.91
N ALA A 73 1.06 2.32 -13.03
CA ALA A 73 0.89 3.05 -14.27
C ALA A 73 -0.32 4.00 -14.20
N GLY A 74 -1.37 3.63 -13.44
CA GLY A 74 -2.59 4.42 -13.36
C GLY A 74 -3.15 4.71 -14.75
N PHE A 75 -3.43 5.99 -15.04
CA PHE A 75 -3.83 6.46 -16.38
C PHE A 75 -2.65 6.62 -17.38
N GLY A 76 -1.42 6.35 -16.98
CA GLY A 76 -0.20 6.67 -17.74
C GLY A 76 0.29 8.12 -17.52
N SER A 77 -0.34 8.84 -16.59
CA SER A 77 0.04 10.18 -16.15
C SER A 77 -0.19 10.31 -14.64
N MET A 78 0.70 11.02 -13.93
CA MET A 78 0.59 11.20 -12.48
C MET A 78 -0.27 12.41 -12.14
N GLY A 79 -1.49 12.21 -11.67
CA GLY A 79 -2.32 13.24 -11.05
C GLY A 79 -2.21 13.24 -9.53
N GLY A 80 -2.90 14.17 -8.87
CA GLY A 80 -2.93 14.22 -7.40
C GLY A 80 -3.74 13.07 -6.79
N GLU A 81 -4.69 12.53 -7.52
CA GLU A 81 -5.48 11.37 -7.12
C GLU A 81 -4.63 10.08 -7.06
N GLU A 82 -3.74 9.82 -8.02
CA GLU A 82 -2.78 8.72 -7.94
C GLU A 82 -1.82 8.88 -6.76
N MET A 83 -1.31 10.09 -6.55
CA MET A 83 -0.41 10.40 -5.44
C MET A 83 -1.07 10.16 -4.07
N LEU A 84 -2.34 10.55 -3.94
CA LEU A 84 -3.11 10.24 -2.73
C LEU A 84 -3.27 8.72 -2.53
N SER A 85 -3.43 7.97 -3.62
CA SER A 85 -3.59 6.52 -3.58
C SER A 85 -2.31 5.81 -3.18
N TYR A 86 -1.16 6.25 -3.71
CA TYR A 86 0.15 5.76 -3.30
C TYR A 86 0.39 5.99 -1.82
N MET A 87 0.05 7.17 -1.32
CA MET A 87 0.16 7.50 0.10
C MET A 87 -0.74 6.58 0.94
N MET A 88 -2.01 6.40 0.55
CA MET A 88 -2.95 5.54 1.29
C MET A 88 -2.51 4.07 1.34
N ILE A 89 -2.03 3.53 0.22
CA ILE A 89 -1.49 2.16 0.17
C ILE A 89 -0.24 2.06 1.03
N SER A 90 0.69 3.01 0.89
CA SER A 90 1.97 2.99 1.61
C SER A 90 1.80 3.07 3.12
N GLU A 91 0.97 3.99 3.62
CA GLU A 91 0.67 4.08 5.05
C GLU A 91 0.04 2.77 5.56
N THR A 92 -0.92 2.21 4.82
CA THR A 92 -1.65 1.02 5.26
C THR A 92 -0.75 -0.21 5.30
N LEU A 93 0.07 -0.43 4.25
CA LEU A 93 1.01 -1.54 4.23
C LEU A 93 2.14 -1.35 5.25
N ALA A 94 2.64 -0.12 5.44
CA ALA A 94 3.63 0.17 6.45
C ALA A 94 3.12 -0.11 7.88
N GLU A 95 1.84 0.17 8.17
CA GLU A 95 1.23 -0.19 9.46
C GLU A 95 1.27 -1.70 9.73
N ASP A 96 1.13 -2.54 8.70
CA ASP A 96 1.18 -4.01 8.81
C ASP A 96 2.62 -4.57 8.73
N GLY A 97 3.53 -3.86 8.08
CA GLY A 97 4.92 -4.26 7.87
C GLY A 97 5.09 -5.49 6.97
N GLY A 98 6.18 -6.22 7.16
CA GLY A 98 6.44 -7.50 6.48
C GLY A 98 6.85 -7.41 5.00
N GLU A 99 6.70 -8.53 4.29
CA GLU A 99 7.15 -8.69 2.91
C GLU A 99 6.33 -7.86 1.92
N ASP A 100 5.02 -7.77 2.12
CA ASP A 100 4.12 -7.00 1.24
C ASP A 100 4.45 -5.50 1.28
N TRP A 101 4.71 -4.97 2.48
CA TRP A 101 5.25 -3.63 2.65
C TRP A 101 6.60 -3.46 1.96
N SER A 102 7.54 -4.37 2.20
CA SER A 102 8.91 -4.26 1.65
C SER A 102 8.90 -4.26 0.12
N ALA A 103 8.10 -5.15 -0.49
CA ALA A 103 7.92 -5.24 -1.93
C ALA A 103 7.27 -3.98 -2.51
N TRP A 104 6.22 -3.47 -1.85
CA TRP A 104 5.57 -2.22 -2.25
C TRP A 104 6.52 -1.02 -2.12
N GLN A 105 7.19 -0.86 -0.98
CA GLN A 105 8.10 0.26 -0.68
C GLN A 105 9.20 0.38 -1.74
N GLN A 106 9.81 -0.74 -2.14
CA GLN A 106 10.81 -0.75 -3.19
C GLN A 106 10.22 -0.24 -4.51
N ARG A 107 9.11 -0.84 -4.96
CA ARG A 107 8.45 -0.52 -6.23
C ARG A 107 8.00 0.95 -6.31
N ILE A 108 7.30 1.43 -5.28
CA ILE A 108 6.80 2.82 -5.27
C ILE A 108 7.94 3.82 -5.13
N GLY A 109 8.98 3.47 -4.36
CA GLY A 109 10.18 4.28 -4.23
C GLY A 109 10.89 4.45 -5.57
N ASP A 110 11.07 3.35 -6.32
CA ASP A 110 11.67 3.40 -7.66
C ASP A 110 10.82 4.25 -8.62
N HIS A 111 9.50 4.06 -8.61
CA HIS A 111 8.56 4.82 -9.43
C HIS A 111 8.65 6.34 -9.17
N LEU A 112 8.60 6.76 -7.90
CA LEU A 112 8.63 8.17 -7.53
C LEU A 112 10.01 8.81 -7.76
N ARG A 113 11.11 8.07 -7.56
CA ARG A 113 12.46 8.58 -7.84
C ARG A 113 12.66 8.93 -9.31
N VAL A 114 12.17 8.08 -10.22
CA VAL A 114 12.29 8.31 -11.67
C VAL A 114 11.49 9.53 -12.12
N SER A 115 10.41 9.87 -11.42
CA SER A 115 9.49 10.95 -11.78
C SER A 115 9.70 12.26 -11.00
N GLN A 116 10.71 12.33 -10.13
CA GLN A 116 11.04 13.52 -9.37
C GLN A 116 11.62 14.61 -10.28
N ASN A 117 11.14 15.85 -10.14
CA ASN A 117 11.71 17.01 -10.81
C ASN A 117 13.13 17.31 -10.28
N SER A 118 13.95 18.02 -11.07
CA SER A 118 15.32 18.38 -10.68
C SER A 118 15.42 19.27 -9.42
N ASP A 119 14.35 19.96 -9.05
CA ASP A 119 14.26 20.78 -7.83
C ASP A 119 13.74 19.98 -6.60
N GLY A 120 13.50 18.68 -6.77
CA GLY A 120 13.00 17.79 -5.73
C GLY A 120 11.49 17.72 -5.60
N SER A 121 10.73 18.51 -6.38
CA SER A 121 9.27 18.47 -6.40
C SER A 121 8.71 17.35 -7.28
N TRP A 122 7.40 17.14 -7.24
CA TRP A 122 6.66 16.33 -8.21
C TRP A 122 5.54 17.13 -8.86
N SER A 123 5.31 16.86 -10.14
CA SER A 123 4.29 17.52 -10.94
C SER A 123 3.04 16.66 -11.03
N GLY A 124 1.86 17.28 -10.88
CA GLY A 124 0.58 16.66 -11.22
C GLY A 124 0.17 17.02 -12.65
N HIS A 125 -0.21 16.03 -13.45
CA HIS A 125 -0.46 16.15 -14.89
C HIS A 125 -1.95 16.28 -15.20
N HIS A 126 -2.80 15.74 -14.34
CA HIS A 126 -4.25 15.82 -14.40
C HIS A 126 -4.79 15.78 -12.97
N CYS A 127 -6.06 16.18 -12.76
CA CYS A 127 -6.79 16.15 -11.48
C CYS A 127 -5.97 16.44 -10.21
N ILE A 128 -6.16 17.62 -9.60
CA ILE A 128 -5.37 18.10 -8.44
C ILE A 128 -3.88 18.25 -8.82
N THR A 129 -3.58 19.22 -9.67
CA THR A 129 -2.25 19.44 -10.26
C THR A 129 -1.32 20.33 -9.43
N SER A 130 -1.73 20.70 -8.21
CA SER A 130 -0.95 21.57 -7.33
C SER A 130 0.37 20.90 -6.94
N ILE A 131 1.50 21.46 -7.40
CA ILE A 131 2.86 20.97 -7.08
C ILE A 131 3.06 20.79 -5.56
N PRO A 132 2.67 21.74 -4.69
CA PRO A 132 2.75 21.52 -3.24
C PRO A 132 2.01 20.30 -2.74
N PHE A 133 0.78 20.05 -3.24
CA PHE A 133 -0.02 18.88 -2.83
C PHE A 133 0.65 17.58 -3.29
N VAL A 134 1.01 17.51 -4.56
CA VAL A 134 1.63 16.33 -5.16
C VAL A 134 2.98 16.02 -4.52
N THR A 135 3.79 17.06 -4.27
CA THR A 135 5.07 16.92 -3.57
C THR A 135 4.87 16.44 -2.14
N ALA A 136 3.90 16.98 -1.40
CA ALA A 136 3.61 16.53 -0.04
C ALA A 136 3.16 15.06 -0.01
N ALA A 137 2.30 14.64 -0.94
CA ALA A 137 1.86 13.26 -1.07
C ALA A 137 3.02 12.31 -1.41
N ALA A 138 3.91 12.71 -2.32
CA ALA A 138 5.12 11.94 -2.63
C ALA A 138 6.05 11.81 -1.42
N VAL A 139 6.29 12.89 -0.68
CA VAL A 139 7.10 12.88 0.55
C VAL A 139 6.47 11.97 1.61
N MET A 140 5.17 12.04 1.84
CA MET A 140 4.48 11.14 2.79
C MET A 140 4.54 9.67 2.35
N THR A 141 4.42 9.41 1.03
CA THR A 141 4.57 8.08 0.45
C THR A 141 5.96 7.51 0.69
N LEU A 142 7.01 8.29 0.38
CA LEU A 142 8.41 7.89 0.56
C LEU A 142 8.81 7.81 2.04
N GLY A 143 8.19 8.62 2.89
CA GLY A 143 8.42 8.67 4.33
C GLY A 143 7.64 7.65 5.14
N ALA A 144 6.73 6.89 4.52
CA ALA A 144 6.05 5.79 5.19
C ALA A 144 7.09 4.75 5.64
N SER A 145 6.97 4.29 6.88
CA SER A 145 7.92 3.38 7.51
C SER A 145 7.17 2.34 8.34
N ALA A 146 7.60 1.07 8.27
CA ALA A 146 7.10 0.05 9.17
C ALA A 146 7.41 0.41 10.63
N THR A 147 6.57 -0.03 11.56
CA THR A 147 6.88 0.21 12.97
C THR A 147 8.19 -0.50 13.37
N PRO A 148 9.01 0.09 14.26
CA PRO A 148 10.35 -0.45 14.61
C PRO A 148 10.38 -1.88 15.18
N SER A 149 9.22 -2.42 15.56
CA SER A 149 9.04 -3.81 15.98
C SER A 149 9.35 -4.81 14.87
N ASP A 150 8.98 -4.50 13.63
CA ASP A 150 9.10 -5.43 12.49
C ASP A 150 10.50 -5.42 11.87
N GLU A 151 11.19 -4.27 11.84
CA GLU A 151 12.59 -4.20 11.41
C GLU A 151 13.52 -5.00 12.33
N ARG A 152 13.21 -5.09 13.63
CA ARG A 152 13.95 -5.93 14.58
C ARG A 152 13.68 -7.42 14.38
N ARG A 153 12.45 -7.79 14.04
CA ARG A 153 12.03 -9.18 13.81
C ARG A 153 12.57 -9.74 12.47
N ALA A 154 12.57 -8.93 11.42
CA ALA A 154 13.21 -9.28 10.15
C ALA A 154 14.74 -9.45 10.28
N LYS A 155 15.38 -8.66 11.16
CA LYS A 155 16.82 -8.80 11.48
C LYS A 155 17.13 -10.01 12.37
N SER A 156 16.21 -10.48 13.21
CA SER A 156 16.42 -11.70 14.01
C SER A 156 16.23 -12.97 13.19
N ASP A 157 15.25 -12.99 12.27
CA ASP A 157 14.96 -14.17 11.44
C ASP A 157 16.00 -14.39 10.33
N SER A 158 16.80 -13.36 10.02
CA SER A 158 17.91 -13.44 9.05
C SER A 158 19.26 -13.78 9.67
N GLY A 159 19.33 -14.04 10.98
CA GLY A 159 20.59 -14.25 11.69
C GLY A 159 20.51 -15.22 12.87
N ASP A 160 20.45 -16.52 12.58
CA ASP A 160 21.13 -17.52 13.42
C ASP A 160 21.36 -18.83 12.65
N ALA A 161 22.58 -19.00 12.13
CA ALA A 161 23.09 -20.32 11.82
C ALA A 161 23.79 -20.86 13.08
N PRO A 162 23.50 -22.09 13.53
CA PRO A 162 23.97 -22.57 14.82
C PRO A 162 25.49 -22.72 14.79
N ALA A 163 26.18 -22.11 15.75
CA ALA A 163 27.59 -22.37 16.01
C ALA A 163 27.75 -23.85 16.39
N LEU A 164 28.32 -24.62 15.46
CA LEU A 164 28.70 -26.01 15.65
C LEU A 164 29.61 -26.17 16.86
N ALA A 165 29.18 -27.04 17.78
CA ALA A 165 29.94 -27.51 18.92
C ALA A 165 31.32 -28.07 18.49
N ARG A 166 32.40 -27.62 19.15
CA ARG A 166 33.68 -28.36 19.19
C ARG A 166 34.42 -28.23 20.52
N HIS A 167 34.45 -29.39 21.19
CA HIS A 167 35.51 -29.99 21.99
C HIS A 167 35.98 -29.37 23.31
N SER A 168 35.63 -30.09 24.38
CA SER A 168 36.37 -30.21 25.63
C SER A 168 37.76 -30.81 25.39
N HIS A 169 38.78 -30.17 25.94
CA HIS A 169 40.02 -30.78 26.42
C HIS A 169 40.33 -30.22 27.80
#